data_AF-A0A9W6SMH7-F1
#
_entry.id   AF-A0A9W6SMH7-F1
#
_cell.length_a   1.000
_cell.length_b   1.000
_cell.length_c   1.000
_cell.angle_alpha   90.00
_cell.angle_beta   90.00
_cell.angle_gamma   90.00
#
_symmetry.space_group_name_H-M   'P 1'
#
loop_
_entity.id
_entity.type
_entity.pdbx_description
1 polymer ?
#
loop_
_entity_poly.entity_id
_entity_poly.type
_entity_poly.pdbx_seq_one_letter_code
_entity_poly.pdbx_strand_id
1 'polypeptide(L)'
;MYELSDRLKKVLETYNIDGDVGVDDLAHDAALPSKAWLGTEFEEALRAGAFTTETWGDVCYNGGLDEDQAYIVDRDLRLFWQAINPDRPYPPDEQ
;
A
#
# COMPACT_ATOMS: atom_id res chain seq x y z
N MET A 1 8.04 8.54 16.12
CA MET A 1 7.05 8.50 15.04
C MET A 1 7.83 8.14 13.79
N TYR A 2 7.54 6.99 13.17
CA TYR A 2 8.18 6.62 11.90
C TYR A 2 7.45 7.36 10.78
N GLU A 3 8.17 7.85 9.78
CA GLU A 3 7.61 8.61 8.67
C GLU A 3 7.81 7.83 7.37
N LEU A 4 6.82 7.83 6.48
CA LEU A 4 6.95 7.23 5.16
C LEU A 4 8.07 7.94 4.38
N SER A 5 8.88 7.15 3.66
CA SER A 5 9.91 7.70 2.79
C SER A 5 9.26 8.57 1.70
N ASP A 6 9.93 9.67 1.30
CA ASP A 6 9.45 10.55 0.22
C ASP A 6 9.23 9.81 -1.10
N ARG A 7 10.02 8.75 -1.35
CA ARG A 7 9.89 7.91 -2.53
C ARG A 7 8.65 7.03 -2.46
N LEU A 8 8.33 6.46 -1.29
CA LEU A 8 7.12 5.67 -1.09
C LEU A 8 5.88 6.55 -1.22
N LYS A 9 5.85 7.73 -0.58
CA LYS A 9 4.76 8.71 -0.73
C LYS A 9 4.51 9.05 -2.19
N LYS A 10 5.54 9.45 -2.94
CA LYS A 10 5.41 9.81 -4.37
C LYS A 10 4.90 8.67 -5.25
N VAL A 11 5.34 7.43 -5.00
CA VAL A 11 4.83 6.28 -5.74
C VAL A 11 3.34 6.14 -5.47
N LEU A 12 2.91 6.15 -4.21
CA LEU A 12 1.51 5.99 -3.85
C LEU A 12 0.63 7.14 -4.35
N GLU A 13 1.07 8.39 -4.23
CA GLU A 13 0.40 9.58 -4.76
C GLU A 13 0.22 9.55 -6.29
N THR A 14 1.08 8.82 -7.01
CA THR A 14 0.97 8.66 -8.47
C THR A 14 -0.22 7.78 -8.83
N TYR A 15 -0.62 6.87 -7.94
CA TYR A 15 -1.78 6.01 -8.14
C TYR A 15 -2.94 6.59 -7.34
N ASN A 16 -3.68 7.49 -7.98
CA ASN A 16 -5.02 7.83 -7.53
C ASN A 16 -5.91 6.61 -7.86
N ILE A 17 -6.01 5.67 -6.92
CA ILE A 17 -6.65 4.36 -7.13
C ILE A 17 -8.15 4.55 -7.22
N ASP A 18 -8.66 4.80 -8.43
CA ASP A 18 -10.09 4.75 -8.72
C ASP A 18 -10.50 3.28 -8.96
N GLY A 19 -10.62 2.52 -7.87
CA GLY A 19 -11.02 1.10 -7.86
C GLY A 19 -9.93 0.06 -8.19
N ASP A 20 -10.34 -1.20 -8.38
CA ASP A 20 -9.47 -2.40 -8.49
C ASP A 20 -8.36 -2.27 -9.56
N VAL A 21 -8.59 -1.51 -10.64
CA VAL A 21 -7.64 -1.38 -11.76
C VAL A 21 -6.35 -0.66 -11.34
N GLY A 22 -6.43 0.28 -10.39
CA GLY A 22 -5.26 1.03 -9.94
C GLY A 22 -4.29 0.20 -9.10
N VAL A 23 -4.78 -0.82 -8.39
CA VAL A 23 -3.97 -1.70 -7.54
C VAL A 23 -3.09 -2.62 -8.40
N ASP A 24 -3.65 -3.19 -9.47
CA ASP A 24 -2.92 -4.08 -10.39
C ASP A 24 -1.81 -3.32 -11.14
N ASP A 25 -2.07 -2.10 -11.60
CA ASP A 25 -1.06 -1.27 -12.27
C ASP A 25 0.06 -0.82 -11.32
N LEU A 26 -0.29 -0.46 -10.08
CA LEU A 26 0.67 -0.13 -9.03
C LEU A 26 1.55 -1.34 -8.68
N ALA A 27 0.93 -2.51 -8.53
CA ALA A 27 1.61 -3.77 -8.30
C ALA A 27 2.56 -4.15 -9.45
N HIS A 28 2.11 -4.00 -10.69
CA HIS A 28 2.92 -4.28 -11.87
C HIS A 28 4.17 -3.39 -11.93
N ASP A 29 4.01 -2.08 -11.70
CA ASP A 29 5.12 -1.14 -11.72
C ASP A 29 6.07 -1.35 -10.52
N ALA A 30 5.53 -1.75 -9.38
CA ALA A 30 6.29 -2.12 -8.18
C ALA A 30 7.15 -3.37 -8.35
N ALA A 31 6.71 -4.32 -9.19
CA ALA A 31 7.46 -5.52 -9.51
C ALA A 31 8.67 -5.26 -10.43
N LEU A 32 8.82 -4.03 -10.97
CA LEU A 32 9.97 -3.69 -11.81
C LEU A 32 11.29 -3.69 -11.00
N PRO A 33 12.42 -4.13 -11.59
CA PRO A 33 13.72 -4.14 -10.90
C PRO A 33 14.17 -2.78 -10.35
N SER A 34 13.78 -1.68 -10.99
CA SER A 34 14.04 -0.30 -10.54
C SER A 34 13.32 0.06 -9.24
N LYS A 35 12.31 -0.72 -8.84
CA LYS A 35 11.50 -0.56 -7.64
C LYS A 35 11.65 -1.71 -6.64
N ALA A 36 12.69 -2.53 -6.73
CA ALA A 36 12.95 -3.63 -5.80
C ALA A 36 13.02 -3.22 -4.32
N TRP A 37 13.21 -1.93 -4.03
CA TRP A 37 13.18 -1.36 -2.67
C TRP A 37 11.78 -1.27 -2.06
N LEU A 38 10.71 -1.28 -2.88
CA LEU A 38 9.36 -0.92 -2.45
C LEU A 38 8.79 -1.93 -1.45
N GLY A 39 8.94 -3.22 -1.70
CA GLY A 39 8.45 -4.27 -0.81
C GLY A 39 9.03 -4.16 0.60
N THR A 40 10.33 -3.88 0.72
CA THR A 40 11.00 -3.72 2.02
C THR A 40 10.55 -2.46 2.75
N GLU A 41 10.51 -1.30 2.08
CA GLU A 41 10.07 -0.07 2.74
C GLU A 41 8.60 -0.09 3.15
N PHE A 42 7.77 -0.74 2.34
CA PHE A 42 6.36 -0.93 2.64
C PHE A 42 6.15 -1.83 3.88
N GLU A 43 6.90 -2.94 3.96
CA GLU A 43 6.90 -3.83 5.11
C GLU A 43 7.33 -3.12 6.41
N GLU A 44 8.42 -2.34 6.34
CA GLU A 44 8.92 -1.55 7.47
C GLU A 44 7.90 -0.51 7.93
N ALA A 45 7.25 0.17 6.99
CA ALA A 45 6.24 1.18 7.27
C ALA A 45 4.97 0.58 7.92
N LEU A 46 4.51 -0.58 7.43
CA LEU A 46 3.39 -1.33 8.02
C LEU A 46 3.71 -1.73 9.46
N ARG A 47 4.86 -2.35 9.70
CA ARG A 47 5.28 -2.82 11.04
C ARG A 47 5.48 -1.68 12.03
N ALA A 48 5.94 -0.52 11.54
CA ALA A 48 6.11 0.67 12.37
C ALA A 48 4.80 1.41 12.67
N GLY A 49 3.66 0.97 12.10
CA GLY A 49 2.37 1.65 12.22
C GLY A 49 2.33 3.02 11.54
N ALA A 50 3.32 3.33 10.69
CA ALA A 50 3.35 4.55 9.88
C ALA A 50 2.48 4.45 8.63
N PHE A 51 2.08 3.23 8.30
CA PHE A 51 1.22 2.92 7.18
C PHE A 51 0.02 2.13 7.68
N THR A 52 -1.15 2.77 7.66
CA THR A 52 -2.41 2.19 8.12
C THR A 52 -3.46 2.26 7.01
N THR A 53 -4.59 1.58 7.22
CA THR A 53 -5.81 1.73 6.40
C THR A 53 -6.22 3.20 6.28
N GLU A 54 -6.10 3.99 7.34
CA GLU A 54 -6.42 5.42 7.33
C GLU A 54 -5.46 6.21 6.41
N THR A 55 -4.14 5.98 6.53
CA THR A 55 -3.14 6.66 5.70
C THR A 55 -3.25 6.27 4.22
N TRP A 56 -3.59 5.01 3.92
CA TRP A 56 -3.86 4.58 2.54
C TRP A 56 -5.14 5.23 2.01
N GLY A 57 -6.20 5.30 2.82
CA GLY A 57 -7.45 5.97 2.50
C GLY A 57 -7.25 7.42 2.07
N ASP A 58 -6.48 8.16 2.85
CA ASP A 58 -6.15 9.56 2.56
C ASP A 58 -5.40 9.73 1.23
N VAL A 59 -4.47 8.81 0.93
CA VAL A 59 -3.65 8.88 -0.28
C VAL A 59 -4.43 8.43 -1.53
N CYS A 60 -5.27 7.41 -1.41
CA CYS A 60 -5.90 6.76 -2.57
C CYS A 60 -7.29 7.30 -2.91
N TYR A 61 -8.06 7.79 -1.94
CA TYR A 61 -9.48 8.13 -2.16
C TYR A 61 -9.82 9.62 -2.06
N ASN A 62 -8.86 10.46 -1.66
CA ASN A 62 -8.93 11.94 -1.77
C ASN A 62 -10.29 12.55 -1.35
N GLY A 63 -10.91 12.01 -0.29
CA GLY A 63 -12.31 12.33 0.06
C GLY A 63 -12.82 11.83 1.42
N GLY A 64 -11.98 11.13 2.19
CA GLY A 64 -12.36 10.53 3.47
C GLY A 64 -13.05 9.17 3.31
N LEU A 65 -12.64 8.19 4.12
CA LEU A 65 -13.21 6.84 4.13
C LEU A 65 -14.53 6.81 4.92
N ASP A 66 -15.57 6.20 4.37
CA ASP A 66 -16.70 5.70 5.18
C ASP A 66 -16.37 4.30 5.79
N GLU A 67 -17.20 3.81 6.71
CA GLU A 67 -16.98 2.53 7.41
C GLU A 67 -16.90 1.32 6.45
N ASP A 68 -17.57 1.37 5.30
CA ASP A 68 -17.53 0.31 4.28
C ASP A 68 -16.22 0.37 3.48
N GLN A 69 -15.64 1.57 3.31
CA GLN A 69 -14.37 1.77 2.60
C GLN A 69 -13.14 1.31 3.39
N ALA A 70 -13.18 1.25 4.72
CA ALA A 70 -12.07 0.70 5.52
C ALA A 70 -11.77 -0.77 5.17
N TYR A 71 -12.81 -1.55 4.86
CA TYR A 71 -12.67 -2.94 4.39
C TYR A 71 -12.09 -3.01 2.97
N ILE A 72 -12.51 -2.09 2.09
CA ILE A 72 -11.99 -1.99 0.71
C ILE A 72 -10.49 -1.66 0.76
N VAL A 73 -10.08 -0.74 1.63
CA VAL A 73 -8.67 -0.37 1.80
C VAL A 73 -7.82 -1.52 2.33
N ASP A 74 -8.29 -2.26 3.34
CA ASP A 74 -7.53 -3.42 3.85
C ASP A 74 -7.35 -4.49 2.78
N ARG A 75 -8.40 -4.73 1.97
CA ARG A 75 -8.33 -5.65 0.82
C ARG A 75 -7.31 -5.17 -0.20
N ASP A 76 -7.31 -3.90 -0.56
CA ASP A 76 -6.41 -3.34 -1.59
C ASP A 76 -4.95 -3.35 -1.11
N LEU A 77 -4.70 -3.04 0.17
CA LEU A 77 -3.39 -3.19 0.81
C LEU A 77 -2.86 -4.63 0.73
N ARG A 78 -3.73 -5.62 0.99
CA ARG A 78 -3.39 -7.04 0.92
C ARG A 78 -3.09 -7.47 -0.52
N LEU A 79 -3.90 -7.03 -1.49
CA LEU A 79 -3.68 -7.32 -2.91
C LEU A 79 -2.36 -6.74 -3.42
N PHE A 80 -2.09 -5.48 -3.10
CA PHE A 80 -0.83 -4.83 -3.44
C PHE A 80 0.36 -5.58 -2.82
N TRP A 81 0.29 -5.94 -1.53
CA TRP A 81 1.34 -6.72 -0.87
C TRP A 81 1.59 -8.07 -1.55
N GLN A 82 0.53 -8.84 -1.81
CA GLN A 82 0.64 -10.14 -2.46
C GLN A 82 1.27 -10.04 -3.84
N ALA A 83 1.02 -8.96 -4.56
CA ALA A 83 1.57 -8.80 -5.90
C ALA A 83 3.08 -8.48 -5.88
N ILE A 84 3.55 -7.70 -4.91
CA ILE A 84 4.97 -7.31 -4.81
C ILE A 84 5.82 -8.28 -3.97
N ASN A 85 5.18 -9.07 -3.10
CA ASN A 85 5.80 -10.07 -2.24
C ASN A 85 4.95 -11.38 -2.21
N PRO A 86 4.80 -12.09 -3.34
CA PRO A 86 3.90 -13.24 -3.45
C PRO A 86 4.26 -14.42 -2.53
N ASP A 87 5.53 -14.53 -2.18
CA ASP A 87 6.04 -15.62 -1.32
C ASP A 87 6.00 -15.28 0.18
N ARG A 88 5.45 -14.13 0.57
CA ARG A 88 5.44 -13.67 1.97
C ARG A 88 4.03 -13.40 2.47
N PRO A 89 3.71 -13.80 3.71
CA PRO A 89 2.42 -13.45 4.32
C PRO A 89 2.31 -11.93 4.51
N TYR A 90 1.08 -11.43 4.61
CA TYR A 90 0.84 -10.02 4.89
C TYR A 90 1.36 -9.68 6.30
N PRO A 91 2.25 -8.69 6.48
CA PRO A 91 2.97 -8.49 7.74
C PRO A 91 2.10 -8.29 9.00
N PRO A 92 0.93 -7.63 8.91
CA PRO A 92 0.00 -7.54 10.04
C PRO A 92 -0.62 -8.87 10.49
N ASP A 93 -0.68 -9.89 9.64
CA ASP A 93 -1.24 -11.21 10.00
C ASP A 93 -0.23 -12.09 10.78
N GLU A 94 1.05 -11.70 10.82
CA GLU A 94 2.10 -12.41 11.55
C GLU A 94 2.15 -12.07 13.05
N GLN A 95 1.26 -11.20 13.54
CA GLN A 95 1.22 -10.72 14.94
C GLN A 95 0.24 -11.47 15.84
#